data_AF-L8MYB2-F1
#
_entry.id   AF-L8MYB2-F1
#
_cell.length_a   1.000
_cell.length_b   1.000
_cell.length_c   1.000
_cell.angle_alpha   90.00
_cell.angle_beta   90.00
_cell.angle_gamma   90.00
#
_symmetry.space_group_name_H-M   'P 1'
#
loop_
_entity.id
_entity.type
_entity.pdbx_description
1 polymer ?
#
loop_
_entity_poly.entity_id
_entity_poly.type
_entity_poly.pdbx_seq_one_letter_code
_entity_poly.pdbx_strand_id
1 'polypeptide(L)'
;MTHPSFTVQCHYSIITTNLDGIIQVFNQGAEQMLGYSMGEIVGQATPAIFCDDREIAERAVTLSTELERDIPAGFAVLTTKASRHWTVKEG
;
A
#
# COMPACT_ATOMS: atom_id res chain seq x y z
N MET A 1 2.67 39.89 -18.96
CA MET A 1 2.13 39.34 -17.69
C MET A 1 1.92 37.85 -17.87
N THR A 2 2.95 37.05 -17.62
CA THR A 2 2.88 35.59 -17.59
C THR A 2 2.13 35.17 -16.33
N HIS A 3 0.98 34.51 -16.48
CA HIS A 3 0.30 33.87 -15.36
C HIS A 3 1.20 32.76 -14.83
N PRO A 4 1.61 32.76 -13.55
CA PRO A 4 2.22 31.58 -12.98
C PRO A 4 1.14 30.49 -12.93
N SER A 5 1.30 29.45 -13.75
CA SER A 5 0.53 28.21 -13.58
C SER A 5 0.84 27.68 -12.19
N PHE A 6 -0.09 27.86 -11.27
CA PHE A 6 -0.03 27.30 -9.92
C PHE A 6 -0.34 25.81 -10.04
N THR A 7 0.63 25.02 -10.49
CA THR A 7 0.53 23.56 -10.43
C THR A 7 0.53 23.17 -8.95
N VAL A 8 -0.64 22.87 -8.43
CA VAL A 8 -0.78 22.29 -7.08
C VAL A 8 -0.02 20.97 -7.09
N GLN A 9 1.13 20.93 -6.41
CA GLN A 9 1.84 19.69 -6.15
C GLN A 9 1.01 18.88 -5.14
N CYS A 10 0.64 17.65 -5.48
CA CYS A 10 -0.03 16.77 -4.53
C CYS A 10 0.94 16.43 -3.40
N HIS A 11 0.73 16.99 -2.21
CA HIS A 11 1.55 16.73 -1.02
C HIS A 11 1.41 15.31 -0.45
N TYR A 12 0.60 14.44 -1.08
CA TYR A 12 0.27 13.12 -0.58
C TYR A 12 0.33 12.06 -1.67
N SER A 13 0.97 10.94 -1.34
CA SER A 13 0.87 9.69 -2.09
C SER A 13 -0.45 9.00 -1.75
N ILE A 14 -1.24 8.67 -2.77
CA ILE A 14 -2.49 7.92 -2.64
C ILE A 14 -2.36 6.64 -3.46
N ILE A 15 -2.53 5.52 -2.77
CA ILE A 15 -2.50 4.17 -3.32
C ILE A 15 -3.77 3.46 -2.89
N THR A 16 -4.49 2.85 -3.84
CA THR A 16 -5.62 1.96 -3.52
C THR A 16 -5.35 0.57 -4.06
N THR A 17 -5.91 -0.44 -3.41
CA THR A 17 -5.76 -1.84 -3.80
C THR A 17 -7.13 -2.52 -3.85
N ASN A 18 -7.24 -3.61 -4.61
CA ASN A 18 -8.37 -4.52 -4.49
C ASN A 18 -8.19 -5.43 -3.26
N LEU A 19 -9.12 -6.38 -3.05
CA LEU A 19 -9.08 -7.29 -1.90
C LEU A 19 -7.85 -8.22 -1.89
N ASP A 20 -7.29 -8.52 -3.06
CA ASP A 20 -6.07 -9.31 -3.21
C ASP A 20 -4.79 -8.48 -3.02
N GLY A 21 -4.92 -7.18 -2.76
CA GLY A 21 -3.80 -6.25 -2.58
C GLY A 21 -3.20 -5.72 -3.86
N ILE A 22 -3.78 -6.00 -5.03
CA ILE A 22 -3.30 -5.50 -6.31
C ILE A 22 -3.66 -4.03 -6.47
N ILE A 23 -2.64 -3.21 -6.73
CA ILE A 23 -2.79 -1.75 -6.85
C ILE A 23 -3.73 -1.40 -8.00
N GLN A 24 -4.74 -0.57 -7.71
CA GLN A 24 -5.75 -0.10 -8.68
C GLN A 24 -5.58 1.40 -9.00
N VAL A 25 -5.16 2.18 -8.02
CA VAL A 25 -4.88 3.62 -8.19
C VAL A 25 -3.49 3.91 -7.64
N PHE A 26 -2.73 4.67 -8.41
CA PHE A 26 -1.43 5.19 -8.05
C PHE A 26 -1.36 6.63 -8.55
N ASN A 27 -1.56 7.61 -7.65
CA ASN A 27 -1.66 9.01 -8.07
C ASN A 27 -0.27 9.60 -8.41
N GLN A 28 -0.26 10.77 -9.04
CA GLN A 28 0.98 11.47 -9.41
C GLN A 28 1.90 11.74 -8.20
N GLY A 29 1.33 11.96 -7.00
CA GLY A 29 2.12 12.09 -5.77
C GLY A 29 2.87 10.81 -5.42
N ALA A 30 2.23 9.65 -5.58
CA ALA A 30 2.85 8.34 -5.37
C ALA A 30 3.95 8.07 -6.40
N GLU A 31 3.73 8.42 -7.67
CA GLU A 31 4.75 8.31 -8.72
C GLU A 31 6.01 9.13 -8.38
N GLN A 32 5.81 10.38 -7.96
CA GLN A 32 6.92 11.26 -7.58
C GLN A 32 7.65 10.79 -6.33
N MET A 33 6.93 10.28 -5.33
CA MET A 33 7.51 9.86 -4.05
C MET A 33 8.22 8.51 -4.13
N LEU A 34 7.68 7.57 -4.91
CA LEU A 34 8.14 6.18 -4.93
C LEU A 34 8.93 5.83 -6.21
N GLY A 35 8.95 6.71 -7.21
CA GLY A 35 9.79 6.57 -8.41
C GLY A 35 9.27 5.58 -9.46
N TYR A 36 8.05 5.07 -9.29
CA TYR A 36 7.38 4.20 -10.26
C TYR A 36 6.34 5.00 -11.05
N SER A 37 6.15 4.69 -12.32
CA SER A 37 5.00 5.17 -13.06
C SER A 37 3.77 4.32 -12.78
N MET A 38 2.58 4.89 -12.97
CA MET A 38 1.31 4.19 -12.88
C MET A 38 1.29 2.94 -13.76
N GLY A 39 1.84 3.03 -14.98
CA GLY A 39 1.87 1.94 -15.96
C GLY A 39 2.75 0.77 -15.57
N GLU A 40 3.73 0.97 -14.68
CA GLU A 40 4.60 -0.09 -14.19
C GLU A 40 3.97 -0.87 -13.03
N ILE A 41 3.01 -0.27 -12.32
CA ILE A 41 2.62 -0.78 -11.00
C ILE A 41 1.13 -1.11 -10.87
N VAL A 42 0.24 -0.36 -11.53
CA VAL A 42 -1.20 -0.61 -11.47
C VAL A 42 -1.52 -1.93 -12.16
N GLY A 43 -2.26 -2.79 -11.47
CA GLY A 43 -2.62 -4.13 -11.92
C GLY A 43 -1.50 -5.18 -11.80
N GLN A 44 -0.29 -4.79 -11.40
CA GLN A 44 0.90 -5.64 -11.46
C GLN A 44 1.48 -5.97 -10.09
N ALA A 45 1.43 -5.02 -9.14
CA ALA A 45 2.09 -5.17 -7.86
C ALA A 45 1.15 -4.96 -6.67
N THR A 46 1.62 -5.40 -5.50
CA THR A 46 1.05 -5.03 -4.20
C THR A 46 1.93 -3.99 -3.52
N PRO A 47 1.42 -3.23 -2.54
CA PRO A 47 2.22 -2.26 -1.79
C PRO A 47 3.46 -2.83 -1.08
N ALA A 48 3.57 -4.15 -0.94
CA ALA A 48 4.75 -4.78 -0.35
C ALA A 48 6.03 -4.51 -1.15
N ILE A 49 5.95 -4.17 -2.44
CA ILE A 49 7.10 -3.81 -3.29
C ILE A 49 7.86 -2.57 -2.80
N PHE A 50 7.21 -1.73 -1.98
CA PHE A 50 7.84 -0.53 -1.41
C PHE A 50 8.56 -0.80 -0.08
N CYS A 51 8.52 -2.03 0.41
CA CYS A 51 9.09 -2.44 1.68
C CYS A 51 10.32 -3.34 1.46
N ASP A 52 11.23 -3.35 2.43
CA ASP A 52 12.35 -4.28 2.42
C ASP A 52 11.86 -5.72 2.67
N ASP A 53 12.27 -6.66 1.81
CA ASP A 53 11.82 -8.06 1.87
C ASP A 53 12.17 -8.73 3.19
N ARG A 54 13.32 -8.38 3.79
CA ARG A 54 13.75 -8.94 5.06
C ARG A 54 12.89 -8.39 6.20
N GLU A 55 12.61 -7.09 6.20
CA GLU A 55 11.69 -6.50 7.18
C GLU A 55 10.29 -7.15 7.11
N ILE A 56 9.78 -7.36 5.88
CA ILE A 56 8.49 -8.03 5.66
C ILE A 56 8.52 -9.48 6.18
N ALA A 57 9.58 -10.23 5.91
CA ALA A 57 9.72 -11.60 6.38
C ALA A 57 9.80 -11.70 7.91
N GLU A 58 10.63 -10.85 8.55
CA GLU A 58 10.75 -10.79 10.02
C GLU A 58 9.42 -10.40 10.67
N ARG A 59 8.69 -9.47 10.05
CA ARG A 59 7.38 -9.03 10.52
C ARG A 59 6.30 -10.10 10.35
N ALA A 60 6.34 -10.87 9.25
CA ALA A 60 5.45 -12.00 9.04
C ALA A 60 5.59 -13.02 10.19
N VAL A 61 6.81 -13.43 10.54
CA VAL A 61 7.07 -14.37 11.65
C VAL A 61 6.53 -13.82 12.98
N THR A 62 6.79 -12.54 13.26
CA THR A 62 6.34 -11.89 14.48
C THR A 62 4.81 -11.89 14.57
N LEU A 63 4.13 -11.50 13.49
CA LEU A 63 2.67 -11.47 13.42
C LEU A 63 2.07 -12.88 13.47
N SER A 64 2.69 -13.87 12.82
CA SER A 64 2.21 -15.25 12.87
C SER A 64 2.20 -15.79 14.29
N THR A 65 3.25 -15.47 15.05
CA THR A 65 3.37 -15.85 16.46
C THR A 65 2.35 -15.12 17.32
N GLU A 66 2.23 -13.79 17.18
CA GLU A 66 1.29 -12.98 17.97
C GLU A 66 -0.18 -13.37 17.74
N LEU A 67 -0.50 -13.81 16.53
CA LEU A 67 -1.87 -14.09 16.10
C LEU A 67 -2.22 -15.57 16.05
N GLU A 68 -1.27 -16.45 16.43
CA GLU A 68 -1.39 -17.91 16.40
C GLU A 68 -1.93 -18.45 15.06
N ARG A 69 -1.51 -17.85 13.95
CA ARG A 69 -1.91 -18.23 12.60
C ARG A 69 -0.80 -17.94 11.61
N ASP A 70 -0.73 -18.69 10.51
CA ASP A 70 0.26 -18.41 9.47
C ASP A 70 -0.07 -17.10 8.71
N ILE A 71 0.89 -16.17 8.68
CA ILE A 71 0.84 -14.93 7.90
C ILE A 71 1.90 -15.02 6.80
N PRO A 72 1.50 -15.04 5.51
CA PRO A 72 2.47 -15.04 4.43
C PRO A 72 3.22 -13.71 4.38
N ALA A 73 4.51 -13.77 4.05
CA ALA A 73 5.30 -12.60 3.74
C ALA A 73 4.72 -11.87 2.51
N GLY A 74 4.63 -10.54 2.59
CA GLY A 74 4.08 -9.68 1.53
C GLY A 74 2.91 -8.83 2.03
N PHE A 75 1.90 -8.63 1.17
CA PHE A 75 0.79 -7.71 1.46
C PHE A 75 0.03 -8.02 2.76
N ALA A 76 -0.12 -9.30 3.11
CA ALA A 76 -0.84 -9.73 4.31
C ALA A 76 -0.20 -9.18 5.60
N VAL A 77 1.12 -8.96 5.60
CA VAL A 77 1.85 -8.35 6.72
C VAL A 77 1.36 -6.93 7.00
N LEU A 78 1.04 -6.17 5.93
CA LEU A 78 0.63 -4.76 6.01
C LEU A 78 -0.83 -4.60 6.45
N THR A 79 -1.71 -5.54 6.09
CA THR A 79 -3.16 -5.40 6.30
C THR A 79 -3.70 -6.14 7.51
N THR A 80 -3.04 -7.20 7.94
CA THR A 80 -3.55 -8.17 8.93
C THR A 80 -4.10 -7.54 10.21
N LYS A 81 -3.45 -6.50 10.75
CA LYS A 81 -3.92 -5.82 11.97
C LYS A 81 -5.06 -4.83 11.70
N ALA A 82 -5.07 -4.18 10.55
CA ALA A 82 -6.11 -3.22 10.17
C ALA A 82 -7.46 -3.92 9.93
N SER A 83 -7.45 -5.11 9.33
CA SER A 83 -8.67 -5.88 9.04
C SER A 83 -9.42 -6.34 10.29
N ARG A 84 -8.79 -6.32 11.47
CA ARG A 84 -9.41 -6.80 12.72
C ARG A 84 -10.32 -5.79 13.42
N HIS A 85 -10.24 -4.50 13.09
CA HIS A 85 -11.04 -3.46 13.75
C HIS A 85 -12.20 -2.92 12.88
N TRP A 86 -12.40 -3.45 11.67
CA TRP A 86 -13.58 -3.13 10.88
C TRP A 86 -14.82 -3.84 11.45
N THR A 87 -15.41 -3.24 12.48
CA THR A 87 -16.78 -3.55 12.87
C THR A 87 -17.69 -2.96 11.81
N VAL A 88 -18.20 -3.80 10.91
CA VAL A 88 -19.39 -3.43 10.13
C VAL A 88 -20.49 -3.09 11.14
N LYS A 89 -20.83 -1.81 11.27
CA LYS A 89 -22.13 -1.44 11.81
C LYS A 89 -23.14 -1.87 10.77
N GLU A 90 -23.66 -3.09 10.93
CA GLU A 90 -24.87 -3.51 10.23
C GLU A 90 -25.99 -2.53 10.63
N GLY A 91 -26.63 -1.96 9.62
CA GLY A 91 -27.81 -1.10 9.74
C GLY A 91 -29.09 -1.90 9.66
#